data_AF-A0A1H9QPN5-F1
#
_entry.id   AF-A0A1H9QPN5-F1
#
_cell.length_a   1.000
_cell.length_b   1.000
_cell.length_c   1.000
_cell.angle_alpha   90.00
_cell.angle_beta   90.00
_cell.angle_gamma   90.00
#
_symmetry.space_group_name_H-M   'P 1'
#
loop_
_entity.id
_entity.type
_entity.pdbx_description
1 polymer ?
#
loop_
_entity_poly.entity_id
_entity_poly.type
_entity_poly.pdbx_seq_one_letter_code
_entity_poly.pdbx_strand_id
1 'polypeptide(L)' 'MNEFRDNLLARIEQAEEAVRQAVERQDTYTAEVHGADLANLRRLAAEHGVG' A
#
# COMPACT_ATOMS: atom_id res chain seq x y z
N MET A 1 6.05 21.00 -3.23
CA MET A 1 5.63 19.64 -2.83
C MET A 1 4.21 19.43 -3.30
N ASN A 2 3.91 18.26 -3.84
CA ASN A 2 2.53 17.87 -4.10
C ASN A 2 2.10 16.99 -2.92
N GLU A 3 1.48 17.58 -1.91
CA GLU A 3 1.09 16.92 -0.65
C GLU A 3 0.31 15.62 -0.90
N PHE A 4 -0.53 15.59 -1.94
CA PHE A 4 -1.22 14.39 -2.39
C PHE A 4 -0.26 13.28 -2.82
N ARG A 5 0.73 13.60 -3.64
CA ARG A 5 1.74 12.64 -4.11
C ARG A 5 2.53 12.08 -2.94
N ASP A 6 3.01 12.95 -2.06
CA ASP A 6 3.86 12.57 -0.95
C ASP A 6 3.08 11.70 0.06
N ASN A 7 1.81 12.03 0.33
CA ASN A 7 0.93 11.21 1.15
C ASN A 7 0.64 9.84 0.52
N LEU A 8 0.34 9.81 -0.79
CA LEU A 8 0.03 8.56 -1.49
C LEU A 8 1.21 7.60 -1.51
N LEU A 9 2.42 8.10 -1.74
CA LEU A 9 3.64 7.31 -1.69
C LEU A 9 3.88 6.75 -0.28
N ALA A 10 3.74 7.58 0.76
CA ALA A 10 3.90 7.13 2.14
C ALA A 10 2.90 6.01 2.51
N ARG A 11 1.64 6.12 2.06
CA ARG A 11 0.63 5.09 2.30
C ARG A 11 0.92 3.79 1.56
N ILE A 12 1.45 3.86 0.34
CA ILE A 12 1.89 2.67 -0.41
C ILE A 12 3.01 1.96 0.36
N GLU A 13 4.03 2.71 0.80
CA GLU A 13 5.15 2.15 1.58
C GLU A 13 4.66 1.48 2.88
N GLN A 14 3.74 2.13 3.60
CA GLN A 14 3.13 1.58 4.81
C GLN A 14 2.36 0.29 4.54
N ALA A 15 1.55 0.25 3.47
CA ALA A 15 0.78 -0.94 3.11
C ALA A 15 1.69 -2.09 2.66
N GLU A 16 2.77 -1.80 1.92
CA GLU A 16 3.78 -2.80 1.56
C GLU A 16 4.45 -3.42 2.79
N GLU A 17 4.85 -2.59 3.75
CA GLU A 17 5.44 -3.07 5.00
C GLU A 17 4.44 -3.91 5.81
N ALA A 18 3.18 -3.49 5.89
CA ALA A 18 2.14 -4.24 6.59
C ALA A 18 1.90 -5.62 5.94
N VAL A 19 1.88 -5.72 4.61
CA VAL A 19 1.82 -7.00 3.90
C VAL A 19 3.03 -7.87 4.23
N ARG A 20 4.26 -7.32 4.16
CA ARG A 20 5.49 -8.06 4.48
C ARG A 20 5.44 -8.63 5.89
N GLN A 21 5.11 -7.81 6.89
CA GLN A 21 5.02 -8.26 8.29
C GLN A 21 3.94 -9.32 8.50
N ALA A 22 2.79 -9.20 7.83
CA ALA A 22 1.72 -10.20 7.93
C ALA A 22 2.15 -11.55 7.33
N VAL A 23 2.83 -11.53 6.17
CA VAL A 23 3.39 -12.73 5.54
C VAL A 23 4.46 -13.37 6.43
N GLU A 24 5.37 -12.60 7.00
CA GLU A 24 6.40 -13.09 7.93
C GLU A 24 5.81 -13.76 9.17
N ARG A 25 4.68 -13.25 9.67
CA ARG A 25 3.94 -13.81 10.82
C ARG A 25 3.01 -14.97 10.44
N GLN A 26 2.95 -15.34 9.16
CA GLN A 26 1.99 -16.30 8.61
C GLN A 26 0.52 -15.92 8.90
N ASP A 27 0.25 -14.63 9.11
CA ASP A 27 -1.09 -14.09 9.31
C ASP A 27 -1.74 -13.85 7.95
N THR A 28 -2.34 -14.91 7.41
CA THR A 28 -2.90 -14.92 6.05
C THR A 28 -4.04 -13.91 5.90
N TYR A 29 -4.90 -13.79 6.91
CA TYR A 29 -6.02 -12.84 6.86
C TYR A 29 -5.52 -11.40 6.80
N THR A 30 -4.57 -11.03 7.67
CA THR A 30 -4.01 -9.68 7.69
C THR A 30 -3.23 -9.38 6.40
N ALA A 31 -2.54 -10.38 5.83
CA ALA A 31 -1.86 -10.25 4.54
C ALA A 31 -2.84 -9.98 3.38
N GLU A 32 -3.99 -10.67 3.36
CA GLU A 32 -5.04 -10.45 2.36
C GLU A 32 -5.66 -9.04 2.48
N VAL A 33 -5.97 -8.60 3.71
CA VAL A 33 -6.54 -7.27 3.96
C VAL A 33 -5.59 -6.16 3.51
N HIS A 34 -4.32 -6.21 3.92
CA HIS A 34 -3.34 -5.20 3.50
C HIS A 34 -2.99 -5.31 2.01
N GLY A 35 -3.02 -6.53 1.45
CA GLY A 35 -2.82 -6.74 0.01
C GLY A 35 -3.90 -6.06 -0.83
N ALA A 36 -5.16 -6.13 -0.41
CA ALA A 36 -6.27 -5.45 -1.06
C ALA A 36 -6.13 -3.92 -0.97
N ASP A 37 -5.73 -3.38 0.18
CA ASP A 37 -5.48 -1.93 0.35
C ASP A 37 -4.32 -1.46 -0.54
N LEU A 38 -3.20 -2.20 -0.54
CA LEU A 38 -2.05 -1.91 -1.40
C LEU A 38 -2.42 -1.90 -2.89
N ALA A 39 -3.24 -2.87 -3.34
CA ALA A 39 -3.72 -2.91 -4.72
C ALA A 39 -4.55 -1.67 -5.07
N ASN A 40 -5.42 -1.22 -4.16
CA ASN A 40 -6.21 0.00 -4.34
C ASN A 40 -5.33 1.25 -4.41
N LEU A 41 -4.34 1.36 -3.53
CA LEU A 41 -3.41 2.49 -3.50
C LEU A 41 -2.56 2.57 -4.77
N ARG A 42 -2.06 1.43 -5.26
CA ARG A 42 -1.31 1.36 -6.52
C ARG A 42 -2.18 1.74 -7.73
N ARG A 43 -3.44 1.32 -7.75
CA ARG A 43 -4.39 1.74 -8.79
C ARG A 43 -4.61 3.26 -8.75
N LEU A 44 -4.85 3.81 -7.56
CA LEU A 44 -5.02 5.26 -7.40
C LEU A 44 -3.77 6.02 -7.85
N ALA A 45 -2.57 5.53 -7.54
CA ALA A 45 -1.33 6.13 -7.98
C ALA A 45 -1.22 6.15 -9.51
N ALA A 46 -1.54 5.05 -10.17
CA ALA A 46 -1.58 4.97 -11.62
C ALA A 46 -2.60 5.94 -12.25
N GLU A 47 -3.81 6.06 -11.68
CA GLU A 47 -4.86 6.97 -12.14
C GLU A 47 -4.44 8.45 -12.06
N HIS A 48 -3.57 8.79 -11.12
CA HIS A 48 -3.09 10.15 -10.89
C HIS A 48 -1.66 10.41 -11.39
N GLY A 49 -1.04 9.46 -12.10
CA GLY A 49 0.33 9.61 -12.60
C GLY A 49 1.40 9.69 -11.51
N VAL A 50 1.13 9.11 -10.34
CA VAL A 50 2.07 9.01 -9.22
C VAL A 50 2.85 7.70 -9.36
N GLY A 51 4.16 7.84 -9.55
CA GLY A 51 5.13 6.74 -9.60
C GLY A 51 6.52 7.21 -9.20
#